data_AF-A0A7J3WHG3-F1
#
_entry.id   AF-A0A7J3WHG3-F1
#
_cell.length_a   1.000
_cell.length_b   1.000
_cell.length_c   1.000
_cell.angle_alpha   90.00
_cell.angle_beta   90.00
_cell.angle_gamma   90.00
#
_symmetry.space_group_name_H-M   'P 1'
#
loop_
_entity.id
_entity.type
_entity.pdbx_description
1 polymer ?
#
loop_
_entity_poly.entity_id
_entity_poly.type
_entity_poly.pdbx_seq_one_letter_code
_entity_poly.pdbx_strand_id
1 'polypeptide(L)'
;MPLYAIEFFVQGRGWVRQEELGLRGGVPTKEDAENLAAYVIDEKMRGAKHPYGSRLGDLVGFKIVETEGVERMALTSEASQFRFDEIKHRFYKRGEAYMLYKFWSWPD
;
A
#
# COMPACT_ATOMS: atom_id res chain seq x y z
N MET A 1 2.80 -19.19 12.72
CA MET A 1 1.62 -18.39 12.33
C MET A 1 1.95 -17.76 11.00
N PRO A 2 1.07 -17.81 10.00
CA PRO A 2 1.31 -17.16 8.72
C PRO A 2 1.51 -15.65 8.95
N LEU A 3 2.40 -15.05 8.18
CA LEU A 3 2.55 -13.60 8.12
C LEU A 3 2.04 -13.12 6.76
N TYR A 4 1.75 -11.84 6.67
CA TYR A 4 1.24 -11.21 5.46
C TYR A 4 2.26 -10.22 4.91
N ALA A 5 2.52 -10.31 3.60
CA ALA A 5 3.34 -9.39 2.84
C ALA A 5 2.49 -8.64 1.81
N ILE A 6 3.05 -7.56 1.28
CA ILE A 6 2.36 -6.69 0.33
C ILE A 6 3.04 -6.79 -1.04
N GLU A 7 2.24 -6.94 -2.09
CA GLU A 7 2.67 -6.63 -3.46
C GLU A 7 2.02 -5.31 -3.88
N PHE A 8 2.83 -4.35 -4.31
CA PHE A 8 2.37 -3.04 -4.76
C PHE A 8 2.28 -3.00 -6.28
N PHE A 9 1.28 -2.29 -6.80
CA PHE A 9 1.19 -2.00 -8.22
C PHE A 9 1.81 -0.63 -8.49
N VAL A 10 2.92 -0.63 -9.23
CA VAL A 10 3.61 0.58 -9.69
C VAL A 10 3.14 0.91 -11.10
N GLN A 11 2.60 2.11 -11.30
CA GLN A 11 2.14 2.54 -12.61
C GLN A 11 3.28 2.53 -13.63
N GLY A 12 3.09 1.82 -14.75
CA GLY A 12 4.10 1.66 -15.80
C GLY A 12 5.12 0.53 -15.57
N ARG A 13 5.10 -0.12 -14.39
CA ARG A 13 6.01 -1.24 -14.07
C ARG A 13 5.26 -2.53 -13.71
N GLY A 14 4.08 -2.43 -13.13
CA GLY A 14 3.27 -3.58 -12.71
C GLY A 14 3.47 -3.93 -11.24
N TRP A 15 3.26 -5.21 -10.89
CA TRP A 15 3.37 -5.70 -9.52
C TRP A 15 4.84 -5.82 -9.09
N VAL A 16 5.17 -5.24 -7.94
CA VAL A 16 6.49 -5.32 -7.31
C VAL A 16 6.32 -5.75 -5.86
N ARG A 17 7.33 -6.45 -5.33
CA ARG A 17 7.30 -6.87 -3.92
C ARG A 17 7.65 -5.69 -3.00
N GLN A 18 7.06 -5.66 -1.82
CA GLN A 18 7.35 -4.64 -0.80
C GLN A 18 8.84 -4.50 -0.46
N GLU A 19 9.64 -5.57 -0.56
CA GLU A 19 11.08 -5.55 -0.29
C GLU A 19 11.84 -4.65 -1.27
N GLU A 20 11.35 -4.53 -2.50
CA GLU A 20 11.91 -3.62 -3.51
C GLU A 20 11.70 -2.15 -3.13
N LEU A 21 10.70 -1.88 -2.28
CA LEU A 21 10.42 -0.55 -1.73
C LEU A 21 11.09 -0.32 -0.37
N GLY A 22 11.91 -1.27 0.10
CA GLY A 22 12.62 -1.21 1.38
C GLY A 22 11.82 -1.75 2.58
N LEU A 23 10.61 -2.25 2.37
CA LEU A 23 9.77 -2.84 3.41
C LEU A 23 10.06 -4.34 3.51
N ARG A 24 10.81 -4.76 4.54
CA ARG A 24 11.22 -6.17 4.73
C ARG A 24 10.43 -6.84 5.85
N GLY A 25 10.06 -8.09 5.63
CA GLY A 25 9.35 -8.93 6.61
C GLY A 25 7.84 -8.89 6.43
N GLY A 26 7.12 -9.68 7.22
CA GLY A 26 5.66 -9.73 7.19
C GLY A 26 5.00 -9.16 8.43
N VAL A 27 3.72 -8.82 8.32
CA VAL A 27 2.90 -8.37 9.44
C VAL A 27 1.95 -9.47 9.94
N PRO A 28 1.50 -9.44 11.21
CA PRO A 28 0.79 -10.56 11.83
C PRO A 28 -0.62 -10.81 11.28
N THR A 29 -1.30 -9.76 10.80
CA THR A 29 -2.68 -9.86 10.30
C THR A 29 -2.82 -9.26 8.92
N LYS A 30 -3.84 -9.72 8.18
CA LYS A 30 -4.18 -9.14 6.87
C LYS A 30 -4.57 -7.67 6.99
N GLU A 31 -5.28 -7.32 8.06
CA GLU A 31 -5.68 -5.93 8.34
C GLU A 31 -4.46 -5.03 8.55
N ASP A 32 -3.45 -5.47 9.30
CA ASP A 32 -2.19 -4.73 9.45
C ASP A 32 -1.51 -4.51 8.09
N ALA A 33 -1.60 -5.50 7.19
CA ALA A 33 -1.01 -5.40 5.86
C ALA A 33 -1.78 -4.42 4.97
N GLU A 34 -3.11 -4.41 5.05
CA GLU A 34 -3.96 -3.42 4.38
C GLU A 34 -3.68 -2.00 4.92
N ASN A 35 -3.59 -1.83 6.24
CA ASN A 35 -3.26 -0.56 6.89
C ASN A 35 -1.88 -0.04 6.46
N LEU A 36 -0.85 -0.90 6.49
CA LEU A 36 0.49 -0.55 6.07
C LEU A 36 0.56 -0.19 4.58
N ALA A 37 -0.08 -0.99 3.72
CA ALA A 37 -0.07 -0.73 2.28
C ALA A 37 -0.73 0.63 1.95
N ALA A 38 -1.87 0.90 2.59
CA ALA A 38 -2.60 2.14 2.42
C ALA A 38 -1.81 3.34 2.96
N TYR A 39 -1.15 3.21 4.12
CA TYR A 39 -0.25 4.21 4.68
C TYR A 39 0.88 4.57 3.70
N VAL A 40 1.57 3.56 3.16
CA VAL A 40 2.69 3.76 2.22
C VAL A 40 2.22 4.49 0.96
N ILE A 41 1.06 4.13 0.42
CA ILE A 41 0.48 4.82 -0.74
C ILE A 41 0.10 6.26 -0.38
N ASP A 42 -0.58 6.49 0.75
CA ASP A 42 -1.00 7.83 1.19
C ASP A 42 0.19 8.76 1.43
N GLU A 43 1.26 8.29 2.08
CA GLU A 43 2.50 9.04 2.27
C GLU A 43 3.14 9.46 0.94
N LYS A 44 3.28 8.51 -0.01
CA LYS A 44 3.83 8.80 -1.34
C LYS A 44 2.98 9.81 -2.09
N MET A 45 1.65 9.70 -1.99
CA MET A 45 0.72 10.59 -2.65
C MET A 45 0.76 12.01 -2.06
N ARG A 46 0.82 12.16 -0.73
CA ARG A 46 0.97 13.48 -0.07
C ARG A 46 2.30 14.15 -0.41
N GLY A 47 3.36 13.37 -0.58
CA GLY A 47 4.68 13.86 -1.00
C GLY A 47 4.79 14.20 -2.49
N ALA A 48 3.81 13.79 -3.32
CA ALA A 48 3.86 14.01 -4.77
C ALA A 48 3.61 15.49 -5.12
N LYS A 49 4.54 16.10 -5.86
CA LYS A 49 4.45 17.51 -6.30
C LYS A 49 3.48 17.74 -7.47
N HIS A 50 2.55 16.82 -7.72
CA HIS A 50 1.77 16.78 -8.95
C HIS A 50 0.29 16.84 -8.59
N PRO A 51 -0.39 17.98 -8.84
CA PRO A 51 -1.77 18.18 -8.38
C PRO A 51 -2.80 17.33 -9.13
N TYR A 52 -2.42 16.70 -10.25
CA TYR A 52 -3.33 15.94 -11.11
C TYR A 52 -2.75 14.57 -11.47
N GLY A 53 -3.27 13.54 -10.80
CA GLY A 53 -3.10 12.15 -11.20
C GLY A 53 -1.78 11.50 -10.84
N SER A 54 -1.81 10.17 -10.91
CA SER A 54 -0.63 9.33 -10.78
C SER A 54 0.18 9.30 -12.09
N ARG A 55 1.49 9.34 -11.96
CA ARG A 55 2.47 9.26 -13.04
C ARG A 55 3.13 7.89 -13.08
N LEU A 56 3.91 7.66 -14.14
CA LEU A 56 4.79 6.49 -14.20
C LEU A 56 5.71 6.48 -12.97
N GLY A 57 5.76 5.34 -12.28
CA GLY A 57 6.52 5.16 -11.05
C GLY A 57 5.71 5.29 -9.76
N ASP A 58 4.47 5.79 -9.80
CA ASP A 58 3.66 5.94 -8.59
C ASP A 58 3.06 4.61 -8.14
N LEU A 59 2.92 4.46 -6.82
CA LEU A 59 2.19 3.35 -6.21
C LEU A 59 0.69 3.65 -6.31
N VAL A 60 -0.02 2.83 -7.09
CA VAL A 60 -1.45 3.05 -7.39
C VAL A 60 -2.34 1.89 -6.99
N GLY A 61 -1.78 0.89 -6.32
CA GLY A 61 -2.54 -0.23 -5.81
C GLY A 61 -1.68 -1.18 -5.01
N PHE A 62 -2.34 -2.14 -4.37
CA PHE A 62 -1.71 -3.18 -3.59
C PHE A 62 -2.59 -4.43 -3.55
N LYS A 63 -1.99 -5.57 -3.23
CA LYS A 63 -2.67 -6.79 -2.79
C LYS A 63 -1.88 -7.44 -1.67
N ILE A 64 -2.57 -8.20 -0.83
CA ILE A 64 -1.97 -8.87 0.31
C ILE A 64 -1.70 -10.33 -0.06
N VAL A 65 -0.51 -10.82 0.30
CA VAL A 65 -0.05 -12.17 0.02
C VAL A 65 0.35 -12.85 1.32
N GLU A 66 -0.13 -14.08 1.55
CA GLU A 66 0.33 -14.90 2.66
C GLU A 66 1.76 -15.40 2.40
N THR A 67 2.60 -15.37 3.44
CA THR A 67 4.01 -15.73 3.32
C THR A 67 4.49 -16.54 4.53
N GLU A 68 5.43 -17.44 4.25
CA GLU A 68 6.09 -18.29 5.22
C GLU A 68 7.60 -18.01 5.22
N GLY A 69 8.24 -18.15 6.40
CA GLY A 69 9.69 -18.03 6.51
C GLY A 69 10.25 -16.60 6.45
N VAL A 70 9.40 -15.57 6.48
CA VAL A 70 9.85 -14.17 6.63
C VAL A 70 9.88 -13.75 8.09
N GLU A 71 10.77 -12.82 8.42
CA GLU A 71 10.80 -12.20 9.75
C GLU A 71 9.61 -11.25 9.96
N ARG A 72 9.27 -10.98 11.22
CA ARG A 72 8.25 -9.99 11.54
C ARG A 72 8.78 -8.59 11.28
N MET A 73 8.00 -7.79 10.56
CA MET A 73 8.28 -6.38 10.35
C MET A 73 7.93 -5.58 11.62
N ALA A 74 8.79 -4.64 11.98
CA ALA A 74 8.47 -3.60 12.95
C ALA A 74 7.77 -2.44 12.23
N LEU A 75 6.53 -2.16 12.61
CA LEU A 75 5.79 -1.00 12.10
C LEU A 75 6.23 0.27 12.83
N THR A 76 6.27 1.40 12.11
CA THR A 76 6.39 2.71 12.74
C THR A 76 5.11 3.03 13.52
N SER A 77 5.19 3.97 14.46
CA SER A 77 4.03 4.43 15.22
C SER A 77 2.92 4.94 14.30
N GLU A 78 3.28 5.70 13.27
CA GLU A 78 2.38 6.26 12.27
C GLU A 78 1.69 5.15 11.47
N ALA A 79 2.44 4.19 10.95
CA ALA A 79 1.88 3.05 10.20
C ALA A 79 0.96 2.19 11.07
N SER A 80 1.27 2.04 12.36
CA SER A 80 0.46 1.25 13.31
C SER A 80 -0.88 1.91 13.67
N GLN A 81 -0.97 3.23 13.55
CA GLN A 81 -2.17 4.01 13.84
C GLN A 81 -3.03 4.25 12.59
N PHE A 82 -2.44 4.11 11.39
CA PHE A 82 -3.15 4.27 10.14
C PHE A 82 -4.27 3.23 9.99
N ARG A 83 -5.42 3.65 9.46
CA ARG A 83 -6.59 2.80 9.25
C ARG A 83 -7.02 2.86 7.80
N PHE A 84 -6.86 1.74 7.10
CA PHE A 84 -7.25 1.63 5.70
C PHE A 84 -8.74 1.94 5.51
N ASP A 85 -9.59 1.45 6.40
CA ASP A 85 -11.05 1.65 6.31
C ASP A 85 -11.45 3.14 6.26
N GLU A 86 -10.66 4.06 6.82
CA GLU A 86 -10.92 5.51 6.75
C GLU A 86 -10.72 6.07 5.34
N ILE A 87 -9.79 5.52 4.57
CA ILE A 87 -9.45 5.98 3.21
C ILE A 87 -9.82 4.98 2.11
N LYS A 88 -10.43 3.84 2.47
CA LYS A 88 -10.80 2.74 1.57
C LYS A 88 -11.71 3.18 0.44
N HIS A 89 -12.53 4.20 0.66
CA HIS A 89 -13.38 4.83 -0.36
C HIS A 89 -12.59 5.41 -1.55
N ARG A 90 -11.28 5.64 -1.40
CA ARG A 90 -10.38 6.07 -2.48
C ARG A 90 -9.94 4.92 -3.39
N PHE A 91 -10.21 3.67 -2.99
CA PHE A 91 -9.79 2.47 -3.71
C PHE A 91 -11.00 1.73 -4.26
N TYR A 92 -10.85 1.18 -5.47
CA TYR A 92 -11.74 0.14 -5.97
C TYR A 92 -11.06 -1.22 -5.83
N LYS A 93 -11.86 -2.25 -5.55
CA LYS A 93 -11.39 -3.62 -5.43
C LYS A 93 -11.54 -4.37 -6.75
N ARG A 94 -10.49 -5.05 -7.21
CA ARG A 94 -10.50 -5.91 -8.41
C ARG A 94 -9.84 -7.25 -8.08
N GLY A 95 -10.65 -8.28 -7.87
CA GLY A 95 -10.17 -9.56 -7.35
C GLY A 95 -9.58 -9.37 -5.95
N GLU A 96 -8.31 -9.74 -5.78
CA GLU A 96 -7.58 -9.60 -4.52
C GLU A 96 -6.87 -8.24 -4.35
N ALA A 97 -6.87 -7.42 -5.40
CA ALA A 97 -6.19 -6.14 -5.41
C ALA A 97 -7.11 -4.98 -5.04
N TYR A 98 -6.55 -4.01 -4.31
CA TYR A 98 -7.10 -2.66 -4.14
C TYR A 98 -6.31 -1.71 -5.02
N MET A 99 -7.02 -0.92 -5.82
CA MET A 99 -6.43 0.01 -6.78
C MET A 99 -7.02 1.40 -6.53
N LEU A 100 -6.22 2.46 -6.63
CA LEU A 100 -6.72 3.82 -6.51
C LEU A 100 -7.76 4.10 -7.61
N TYR A 101 -8.94 4.58 -7.20
CA TYR A 101 -9.95 5.09 -8.11
C TYR A 101 -9.44 6.39 -8.74
N LYS A 102 -9.71 6.60 -10.04
CA LYS A 102 -9.20 7.71 -10.88
C LYS A 102 -9.01 9.02 -10.09
N PHE A 103 -7.78 9.57 -10.17
CA PHE A 103 -7.41 10.99 -10.02
C PHE A 103 -8.11 11.73 -8.87
N TRP A 104 -7.48 11.80 -7.71
CA TRP A 104 -7.83 12.82 -6.72
C TRP A 104 -6.96 14.06 -6.94
N SER A 105 -7.61 15.17 -7.28
CA SER A 105 -7.17 16.49 -6.86
C SER A 105 -7.30 16.54 -5.33
N TRP A 106 -6.20 16.66 -4.61
CA TRP A 106 -6.26 16.94 -3.18
C TRP A 106 -6.97 18.29 -2.97
N PRO A 107 -7.95 18.40 -2.06
CA PRO A 107 -8.36 19.72 -1.61
C PRO A 107 -7.18 20.37 -0.88
N ASP A 108 -6.84 21.59 -1.29
CA ASP A 108 -5.81 22.44 -0.68
C ASP A 108 -6.03 22.63 0.84
#